data_AF-A0A534SQI7-F1
#
_entry.id   AF-A0A534SQI7-F1
#
_cell.length_a   1.000
_cell.length_b   1.000
_cell.length_c   1.000
_cell.angle_alpha   90.00
_cell.angle_beta   90.00
_cell.angle_gamma   90.00
#
_symmetry.space_group_name_H-M   'P 1'
#
loop_
_entity.id
_entity.type
_entity.pdbx_description
1 polymer ?
#
loop_
_entity_poly.entity_id
_entity_poly.type
_entity_poly.pdbx_seq_one_letter_code
_entity_poly.pdbx_strand_id
1 'polypeptide(L)'
;MILKGANDNGPAQRTAGMDERIGSLFQPDTLLGEDYAANFRRKLPLEAERTLLLAVLEDGIRCYQEDMYAAGGKRRTLFEEARDWLFSDDADWFCSFISICTLLNLEPDYIRRGLRQWEAQVRKSTHKKSQGAADVDQRLVA
;
A
#
# COMPACT_ATOMS: atom_id res chain seq x y z
N MET A 1 -20.01 52.87 57.35
CA MET A 1 -18.73 52.24 56.93
C MET A 1 -18.99 50.76 56.72
N ILE A 2 -18.35 50.13 55.73
CA ILE A 2 -18.35 48.69 55.35
C ILE A 2 -19.36 48.23 54.25
N LEU A 3 -18.94 48.46 53.00
CA LEU A 3 -18.68 47.52 51.88
C LEU A 3 -19.52 46.23 51.68
N LYS A 4 -20.17 46.13 50.51
CA LYS A 4 -20.17 44.97 49.57
C LYS A 4 -21.05 45.36 48.36
N GLY A 5 -20.73 45.22 47.09
CA GLY A 5 -19.67 44.57 46.35
C GLY A 5 -20.22 44.48 44.92
N ALA A 6 -19.54 45.06 43.95
CA ALA A 6 -19.94 45.09 42.55
C ALA A 6 -20.06 43.66 41.99
N ASN A 7 -21.16 43.36 41.30
CA ASN A 7 -21.30 42.13 40.54
C ASN A 7 -20.66 42.33 39.16
N ASP A 8 -19.43 41.80 39.05
CA ASP A 8 -18.58 41.79 37.87
C ASP A 8 -19.01 40.63 36.96
N ASN A 9 -19.65 40.94 35.83
CA ASN A 9 -19.98 39.97 34.80
C ASN A 9 -18.76 39.75 33.89
N GLY A 10 -17.81 38.95 34.36
CA GLY A 10 -16.69 38.43 33.58
C GLY A 10 -17.08 37.28 32.62
N PRO A 11 -16.31 37.03 31.53
CA PRO A 11 -16.71 36.24 30.37
C PRO A 11 -16.50 34.73 30.60
N ALA A 12 -17.33 34.10 31.44
CA ALA A 12 -17.17 32.68 31.78
C ALA A 12 -17.88 31.71 30.80
N GLN A 13 -18.45 32.19 29.69
CA GLN A 13 -19.33 31.37 28.84
C GLN A 13 -18.65 30.79 27.58
N ARG A 14 -17.45 31.26 27.21
CA ARG A 14 -16.75 30.81 25.99
C ARG A 14 -15.91 29.54 26.14
N THR A 15 -15.47 29.20 27.36
CA THR A 15 -14.57 28.06 27.61
C THR A 15 -15.33 26.75 27.81
N ALA A 16 -16.46 26.78 28.53
CA ALA A 16 -17.26 25.59 28.82
C ALA A 16 -17.72 24.84 27.55
N GLY A 17 -18.18 25.58 26.54
CA GLY A 17 -18.62 24.98 25.27
C GLY A 17 -17.48 24.50 24.36
N MET A 18 -16.23 24.80 24.68
CA MET A 18 -15.05 24.32 23.95
C MET A 18 -14.51 23.04 24.59
N ASP A 19 -14.47 22.98 25.93
CA ASP A 19 -14.16 21.76 26.68
C ASP A 19 -15.16 20.62 26.40
N GLU A 20 -16.46 20.93 26.26
CA GLU A 20 -17.50 19.94 25.90
C GLU A 20 -17.34 19.42 24.45
N ARG A 21 -16.94 20.29 23.52
CA ARG A 21 -16.61 19.91 22.14
C ARG A 21 -15.34 19.05 22.05
N ILE A 22 -14.35 19.33 22.89
CA ILE A 22 -13.13 18.52 23.01
C ILE A 22 -13.47 17.17 23.65
N GLY A 23 -14.34 17.13 24.66
CA GLY A 23 -14.84 15.89 25.27
C GLY A 23 -15.58 14.99 24.29
N SER A 24 -16.35 15.58 23.35
CA SER A 24 -17.02 14.82 22.28
C SER A 24 -16.05 14.21 21.26
N LEU A 25 -14.86 14.82 21.03
CA LEU A 25 -13.83 14.25 20.14
C LEU A 25 -13.18 12.98 20.71
N PHE A 26 -13.17 12.82 22.03
CA PHE A 26 -12.62 11.66 22.73
C PHE A 26 -13.71 10.73 23.27
N GLN A 27 -14.97 10.96 22.92
CA GLN A 27 -16.04 10.06 23.32
C GLN A 27 -15.82 8.72 22.60
N PRO A 28 -15.69 7.60 23.32
CA PRO A 28 -15.61 6.31 22.67
C PRO A 28 -16.93 6.08 21.95
N ASP A 29 -16.87 6.06 20.63
CA ASP A 29 -18.00 5.75 19.76
C ASP A 29 -18.30 4.26 19.97
N THR A 30 -19.01 3.99 21.06
CA THR A 30 -19.29 2.63 21.54
C THR A 30 -20.48 2.15 20.75
N LEU A 31 -20.24 1.82 19.48
CA LEU A 31 -21.27 1.28 18.63
C LEU A 31 -21.72 -0.05 19.22
N LEU A 32 -23.04 -0.19 19.39
CA LEU A 32 -23.65 -1.50 19.55
C LEU A 32 -23.26 -2.33 18.32
N GLY A 33 -22.86 -3.59 18.49
CA GLY A 33 -22.28 -4.40 17.40
C GLY A 33 -23.13 -4.46 16.12
N GLU A 34 -24.43 -4.24 16.27
CA GLU A 34 -25.44 -4.12 15.22
C GLU A 34 -25.26 -2.87 14.35
N ASP A 35 -24.99 -1.72 14.96
CA ASP A 35 -24.73 -0.44 14.29
C ASP A 35 -23.35 -0.38 13.66
N TYR A 36 -22.35 -1.02 14.29
CA TYR A 36 -21.04 -1.24 13.69
C TYR A 36 -21.18 -2.06 12.40
N ALA A 37 -21.88 -3.21 12.47
CA ALA A 37 -22.09 -4.06 11.31
C ALA A 37 -22.89 -3.35 10.20
N ALA A 38 -23.94 -2.60 10.56
CA ALA A 38 -24.78 -1.89 9.59
C ALA A 38 -24.05 -0.73 8.89
N ASN A 39 -23.16 -0.01 9.59
CA ASN A 39 -22.42 1.11 9.02
C ASN A 39 -21.14 0.66 8.28
N PHE A 40 -20.41 -0.32 8.81
CA PHE A 40 -19.15 -0.79 8.22
C PHE A 40 -19.38 -1.53 6.89
N ARG A 41 -20.42 -2.39 6.82
CA ARG A 41 -20.76 -3.14 5.59
C ARG A 41 -21.26 -2.27 4.43
N ARG A 42 -21.84 -1.09 4.72
CA ARG A 42 -22.37 -0.19 3.69
C ARG A 42 -21.30 0.68 3.05
N LYS A 43 -20.12 0.85 3.68
CA LYS A 43 -19.10 1.83 3.27
C LYS A 43 -17.78 1.23 2.78
N LEU A 44 -17.55 -0.08 2.93
CA LEU A 44 -16.33 -0.73 2.44
C LEU A 44 -16.61 -1.51 1.14
N PRO A 45 -16.25 -0.95 -0.03
CA PRO A 45 -16.11 -1.77 -1.24
C PRO A 45 -14.87 -2.66 -1.04
N LEU A 46 -15.08 -3.96 -0.87
CA LEU A 46 -14.11 -4.94 -0.38
C LEU A 46 -13.68 -4.68 1.09
N GLU A 47 -13.59 -5.75 1.89
CA GLU A 47 -13.04 -5.68 3.25
C GLU A 47 -11.70 -4.95 3.22
N ALA A 48 -11.49 -3.94 4.06
CA ALA A 48 -10.32 -3.05 3.99
C ALA A 48 -9.02 -3.84 4.09
N GLU A 49 -9.06 -4.97 4.80
CA GLU A 49 -7.98 -5.94 4.85
C GLU A 49 -7.64 -6.49 3.46
N ARG A 50 -8.63 -6.91 2.66
CA ARG A 50 -8.40 -7.41 1.30
C ARG A 50 -7.81 -6.35 0.38
N THR A 51 -8.27 -5.10 0.51
CA THR A 51 -7.72 -3.97 -0.23
C THR A 51 -6.26 -3.71 0.15
N LEU A 52 -5.92 -3.79 1.44
CA LEU A 52 -4.55 -3.67 1.90
C LEU A 52 -3.67 -4.79 1.34
N LEU A 53 -4.13 -6.05 1.39
CA LEU A 53 -3.36 -7.19 0.88
C LEU A 53 -3.16 -7.09 -0.64
N LEU A 54 -4.14 -6.60 -1.38
CA LEU A 54 -4.00 -6.35 -2.82
C LEU A 54 -2.96 -5.25 -3.07
N ALA A 55 -2.96 -4.17 -2.28
CA ALA A 55 -1.98 -3.10 -2.40
C ALA A 55 -0.55 -3.60 -2.11
N VAL A 56 -0.37 -4.47 -1.11
CA VAL A 56 0.92 -5.11 -0.81
C VAL A 56 1.39 -5.97 -1.98
N LEU A 57 0.50 -6.76 -2.57
CA LEU A 57 0.82 -7.57 -3.75
C LEU A 57 1.22 -6.71 -4.95
N GLU A 58 0.46 -5.65 -5.22
CA GLU A 58 0.75 -4.73 -6.31
C GLU A 58 2.11 -4.05 -6.12
N ASP A 59 2.41 -3.59 -4.91
CA ASP A 59 3.69 -2.96 -4.59
C ASP A 59 4.86 -3.92 -4.78
N GLY A 60 4.74 -5.16 -4.29
CA GLY A 60 5.78 -6.19 -4.49
C GLY A 60 6.03 -6.49 -5.97
N ILE A 61 4.97 -6.59 -6.78
CA ILE A 61 5.09 -6.75 -8.24
C ILE A 61 5.74 -5.53 -8.88
N ARG A 62 5.38 -4.31 -8.46
CA ARG A 62 5.96 -3.07 -8.97
C ARG A 62 7.45 -2.98 -8.67
N CYS A 63 7.87 -3.26 -7.44
CA CYS A 63 9.29 -3.32 -7.05
C CYS A 63 10.07 -4.33 -7.91
N TYR A 64 9.48 -5.51 -8.18
CA TYR A 64 10.10 -6.49 -9.07
C TYR A 64 10.22 -5.99 -10.51
N GLN A 65 9.23 -5.25 -11.03
CA GLN A 65 9.23 -4.79 -12.42
C GLN A 65 10.11 -3.56 -12.67
N GLU A 66 10.06 -2.56 -11.78
CA GLU A 66 10.74 -1.26 -11.96
C GLU A 66 12.25 -1.36 -11.77
N ASP A 67 12.69 -2.16 -10.80
CA ASP A 67 14.10 -2.23 -10.41
C ASP A 67 14.90 -3.33 -11.13
N MET A 68 14.28 -4.04 -12.09
CA MET A 68 14.91 -5.17 -12.80
C MET A 68 16.21 -4.78 -13.54
N TYR A 69 16.32 -3.54 -14.02
CA TYR A 69 17.53 -3.01 -14.69
C TYR A 69 18.32 -2.03 -13.84
N ALA A 70 18.06 -1.96 -12.53
CA ALA A 70 18.81 -1.09 -11.65
C ALA A 70 20.29 -1.49 -11.66
N ALA A 71 21.15 -0.55 -12.10
CA ALA A 71 22.59 -0.79 -12.28
C ALA A 71 23.35 -1.01 -10.96
N GLY A 72 22.71 -0.79 -9.79
CA GLY A 72 23.28 -1.10 -8.48
C GLY A 72 22.64 -0.32 -7.33
N GLY A 73 23.09 -0.63 -6.11
CA GLY A 73 22.69 0.06 -4.87
C GLY A 73 21.32 -0.37 -4.32
N LYS A 74 20.67 0.53 -3.58
CA LYS A 74 19.40 0.29 -2.87
C LYS A 74 18.31 -0.34 -3.75
N ARG A 75 18.17 0.11 -5.00
CA ARG A 75 17.18 -0.42 -5.95
C ARG A 75 17.40 -1.89 -6.29
N ARG A 76 18.65 -2.31 -6.43
CA ARG A 76 18.97 -3.73 -6.67
C ARG A 76 18.61 -4.59 -5.46
N THR A 77 18.87 -4.09 -4.25
CA THR A 77 18.46 -4.77 -3.01
C THR A 77 16.94 -4.91 -2.94
N LEU A 78 16.19 -3.85 -3.24
CA LEU A 78 14.72 -3.90 -3.28
C LEU A 78 14.20 -4.91 -4.32
N PHE A 79 14.84 -4.98 -5.49
CA PHE A 79 14.51 -6.00 -6.49
C PHE A 79 14.75 -7.42 -5.98
N GLU A 80 15.91 -7.67 -5.36
CA GLU A 80 16.26 -8.98 -4.81
C GLU A 80 15.30 -9.39 -3.68
N GLU A 81 14.99 -8.47 -2.76
CA GLU A 81 14.00 -8.68 -1.69
C GLU A 81 12.59 -8.98 -2.24
N ALA A 82 12.12 -8.19 -3.20
CA ALA A 82 10.81 -8.39 -3.82
C ALA A 82 10.74 -9.72 -4.58
N ARG A 83 11.82 -10.08 -5.28
CA ARG A 83 11.95 -11.38 -5.94
C ARG A 83 11.91 -12.52 -4.92
N ASP A 84 12.72 -12.46 -3.88
CA ASP A 84 12.79 -13.53 -2.88
C ASP A 84 11.44 -13.71 -2.19
N TRP A 85 10.72 -12.61 -1.92
CA TRP A 85 9.37 -12.65 -1.40
C TRP A 85 8.34 -13.26 -2.37
N LEU A 86 8.32 -12.85 -3.65
CA LEU A 86 7.38 -13.36 -4.67
C LEU A 86 7.60 -14.85 -5.01
N PHE A 87 8.84 -15.31 -4.91
CA PHE A 87 9.22 -16.68 -5.25
C PHE A 87 9.44 -17.59 -4.04
N SER A 88 9.27 -17.07 -2.81
CA SER A 88 9.25 -17.89 -1.59
C SER A 88 7.97 -18.72 -1.49
N ASP A 89 8.12 -19.98 -1.07
CA ASP A 89 7.02 -20.90 -0.75
C ASP A 89 6.63 -20.86 0.74
N ASP A 90 7.22 -19.95 1.52
CA ASP A 90 6.92 -19.79 2.93
C ASP A 90 5.51 -19.24 3.12
N ALA A 91 4.74 -19.87 4.02
CA ALA A 91 3.38 -19.45 4.39
C ALA A 91 3.29 -18.97 5.85
N ASP A 92 4.42 -18.94 6.57
CA ASP A 92 4.46 -18.70 8.01
C ASP A 92 4.10 -17.27 8.41
N TRP A 93 4.29 -16.30 7.50
CA TRP A 93 3.98 -14.89 7.72
C TRP A 93 2.65 -14.48 7.09
N PHE A 94 1.91 -13.57 7.74
CA PHE A 94 0.59 -13.12 7.27
C PHE A 94 0.64 -12.37 5.94
N CYS A 95 1.74 -11.64 5.68
CA CYS A 95 2.03 -11.00 4.39
C CYS A 95 2.98 -11.85 3.53
N SER A 96 3.13 -13.14 3.79
CA SER A 96 3.85 -13.99 2.83
C SER A 96 3.09 -14.02 1.51
N PHE A 97 3.79 -14.18 0.40
CA PHE A 97 3.18 -14.24 -0.92
C PHE A 97 2.11 -15.36 -1.00
N ILE A 98 2.38 -16.52 -0.42
CA ILE A 98 1.45 -17.65 -0.37
C ILE A 98 0.19 -17.30 0.44
N SER A 99 0.35 -16.70 1.64
CA SER A 99 -0.79 -16.28 2.47
C SER A 99 -1.64 -15.21 1.78
N ILE A 100 -1.01 -14.23 1.13
CA ILE A 100 -1.73 -13.20 0.38
C ILE A 100 -2.52 -13.81 -0.79
N CYS A 101 -1.89 -14.67 -1.59
CA CYS A 101 -2.57 -15.34 -2.70
C CYS A 101 -3.76 -16.17 -2.21
N THR A 102 -3.59 -16.90 -1.11
CA THR A 102 -4.65 -17.70 -0.49
C THR A 102 -5.82 -16.82 -0.04
N LEU A 103 -5.54 -15.73 0.68
CA LEU A 103 -6.58 -14.82 1.17
C LEU A 103 -7.32 -14.08 0.03
N LEU A 104 -6.60 -13.72 -1.03
CA LEU A 104 -7.16 -13.09 -2.22
C LEU A 104 -7.80 -14.09 -3.20
N ASN A 105 -7.74 -15.39 -2.91
CA ASN A 105 -8.23 -16.47 -3.76
C ASN A 105 -7.59 -16.46 -5.17
N LEU A 106 -6.28 -16.22 -5.20
CA LEU A 106 -5.42 -16.19 -6.37
C LEU A 106 -4.50 -17.42 -6.39
N GLU A 107 -4.17 -17.91 -7.57
CA GLU A 107 -3.23 -19.01 -7.76
C GLU A 107 -1.78 -18.48 -7.76
N PRO A 108 -0.93 -18.84 -6.78
CA PRO A 108 0.44 -18.33 -6.68
C PRO A 108 1.27 -18.63 -7.93
N ASP A 109 1.14 -19.84 -8.46
CA ASP A 109 1.88 -20.27 -9.64
C ASP A 109 1.46 -19.54 -10.91
N TYR A 110 0.20 -19.09 -10.98
CA TYR A 110 -0.26 -18.29 -12.11
C TYR A 110 0.47 -16.95 -12.17
N ILE A 111 0.58 -16.27 -11.03
CA ILE A 111 1.29 -14.99 -10.92
C ILE A 111 2.77 -15.19 -11.24
N ARG A 112 3.42 -16.20 -10.64
CA ARG A 112 4.84 -16.51 -10.90
C ARG A 112 5.10 -16.82 -12.37
N ARG A 113 4.21 -17.58 -13.04
CA ARG A 113 4.31 -17.82 -14.49
C ARG A 113 4.21 -16.53 -15.28
N GLY A 114 3.26 -15.65 -14.94
CA GLY A 114 3.12 -14.33 -15.57
C GLY A 114 4.38 -13.48 -15.44
N LEU A 115 4.97 -13.42 -14.25
CA LEU A 115 6.20 -12.67 -13.98
C LEU A 115 7.39 -13.21 -14.78
N ARG A 116 7.59 -14.52 -14.84
CA ARG A 116 8.68 -15.14 -15.64
C ARG A 116 8.51 -14.86 -17.14
N GLN A 117 7.27 -14.91 -17.64
CA GLN A 117 7.00 -14.61 -19.05
C GLN A 117 7.29 -13.13 -19.35
N TRP A 118 6.83 -12.23 -18.50
CA TRP A 118 7.12 -10.80 -18.60
C TRP A 118 8.63 -10.54 -18.59
N GLU A 119 9.39 -11.11 -17.65
CA GLU A 119 10.84 -10.97 -17.56
C GLU A 119 11.52 -11.39 -18.88
N ALA A 120 11.12 -12.53 -19.44
CA ALA A 120 11.65 -13.03 -20.70
C ALA A 120 11.36 -12.08 -21.88
N GLN A 121 10.18 -11.46 -21.95
CA GLN A 121 9.82 -10.49 -23.00
C GLN A 121 10.63 -9.20 -22.88
N VAL A 122 10.81 -8.70 -21.66
CA VAL A 122 11.54 -7.47 -21.40
C VAL A 122 13.02 -7.66 -21.73
N ARG A 123 13.61 -8.82 -21.44
CA ARG A 123 15.01 -9.15 -21.82
C ARG A 123 15.20 -9.26 -23.34
N LYS A 124 14.25 -9.86 -24.07
CA LYS A 124 14.27 -9.92 -25.54
C LYS A 124 14.22 -8.52 -26.18
N SER A 125 13.40 -7.62 -25.63
CA SER A 125 13.23 -6.26 -26.13
C SER A 125 14.51 -5.43 -26.01
N THR A 126 15.24 -5.57 -24.91
CA THR A 126 16.55 -4.91 -24.71
C THR A 126 17.59 -5.41 -25.70
N HIS A 127 17.62 -6.72 -25.98
CA HIS A 127 18.55 -7.31 -26.95
C HIS A 127 18.27 -6.86 -28.40
N LYS A 128 16.99 -6.68 -28.77
CA LYS A 128 16.60 -6.13 -30.07
C LYS A 128 17.06 -4.67 -30.25
N LYS A 129 17.04 -3.85 -29.18
CA LYS A 129 17.47 -2.44 -29.23
C LYS A 129 18.98 -2.29 -29.43
N SER A 130 19.80 -3.17 -28.84
CA SER A 130 21.25 -3.17 -29.08
C SER A 130 21.64 -3.71 -30.45
N GLN A 131 20.88 -4.69 -30.99
CA GLN A 131 21.13 -5.22 -32.33
C GLN A 131 20.73 -4.24 -33.45
N GLY A 132 19.66 -3.46 -33.27
CA GLY A 132 19.29 -2.39 -34.22
C GLY A 132 20.29 -1.23 -34.27
N ALA A 133 20.96 -0.90 -33.16
CA ALA A 133 22.01 0.12 -33.15
C ALA A 133 23.28 -0.34 -33.87
N ALA A 134 23.66 -1.61 -33.75
CA ALA A 134 24.80 -2.19 -34.46
C ALA A 134 24.53 -2.38 -35.96
N ASP A 135 23.30 -2.74 -36.36
CA ASP A 135 22.89 -2.86 -37.77
C ASP A 135 22.85 -1.49 -38.50
N VAL A 136 22.48 -0.41 -37.82
CA VAL A 136 22.47 0.95 -38.40
C VAL A 136 23.88 1.47 -38.66
N ASP A 137 24.84 1.17 -37.77
CA ASP A 137 26.25 1.54 -37.96
C ASP A 137 26.85 0.83 -39.20
N GLN A 138 26.47 -0.44 -39.40
CA GLN A 138 26.98 -1.26 -40.51
C GLN A 138 26.39 -0.88 -41.88
N ARG A 139 25.29 -0.12 -41.92
CA ARG A 139 24.64 0.36 -43.15
C ARG A 139 25.06 1.76 -43.58
N LEU A 140 25.82 2.50 -42.76
CA LEU A 140 26.37 3.82 -43.12
C LEU A 140 27.76 3.75 -43.79
N VAL A 141 28.33 2.55 -43.95
CA VAL A 141 29.66 2.30 -44.56
C VAL A 141 29.52 1.71 -45.97
N ALA A 142 28.48 2.11 -46.73
CA ALA A 142 28.28 1.71 -48.12
C ALA A 142 28.07 2.93 -49.02
#